data_AF-A0A4Q9HPK0-F1
#
_entry.id   AF-A0A4Q9HPK0-F1
#
_cell.length_a   1.000
_cell.length_b   1.000
_cell.length_c   1.000
_cell.angle_alpha   90.00
_cell.angle_beta   90.00
_cell.angle_gamma   90.00
#
_symmetry.space_group_name_H-M   'P 1'
#
loop_
_entity.id
_entity.type
_entity.pdbx_description
1 polymer ?
#
loop_
_entity_poly.entity_id
_entity_poly.type
_entity_poly.pdbx_seq_one_letter_code
_entity_poly.pdbx_strand_id
1 'polypeptide(L)'
;MQILRQCRGMSRMALTGLIGMSVSWVRRVENGQLHTPSLKMIFCAAGPLHVQNLDELTGHKMRIDLFSGPGHPQLPTVADAVNRFPINSSGQAPSAAHLQARPPRAWTARRSAPNHRDVIDALPPSLIRIPNRGCGNRSWEPNVARHRPPSETYSLSQFFIAHQPNAALPRRVTERGLGVPGGSRPRLTRR
;
A
#
# COMPACT_ATOMS: atom_id res chain seq x y z
N MET A 1 5.48 -30.35 -3.03
CA MET A 1 6.54 -30.52 -2.01
C MET A 1 7.85 -31.10 -2.56
N GLN A 2 7.87 -32.27 -3.21
CA GLN A 2 9.12 -32.91 -3.70
C GLN A 2 9.96 -32.00 -4.59
N ILE A 3 9.33 -31.37 -5.59
CA ILE A 3 9.99 -30.48 -6.55
C ILE A 3 10.68 -29.32 -5.79
N LEU A 4 9.96 -28.66 -4.89
CA LEU A 4 10.50 -27.55 -4.08
C LEU A 4 11.73 -27.97 -3.26
N ARG A 5 11.68 -29.16 -2.63
CA ARG A 5 12.81 -29.70 -1.87
C ARG A 5 14.02 -29.97 -2.78
N GLN A 6 13.80 -30.56 -3.95
CA GLN A 6 14.85 -30.88 -4.92
C GLN A 6 15.50 -29.63 -5.52
N CYS A 7 14.72 -28.60 -5.86
CA CYS A 7 15.24 -27.32 -6.34
C CYS A 7 16.15 -26.64 -5.31
N ARG A 8 16.04 -26.99 -4.03
CA ARG A 8 16.88 -26.48 -2.94
C ARG A 8 18.06 -27.39 -2.59
N GLY A 9 18.24 -28.51 -3.31
CA GLY A 9 19.27 -29.50 -2.99
C GLY A 9 19.08 -30.17 -1.63
N MET A 10 17.89 -30.09 -1.03
CA MET A 10 17.64 -30.64 0.29
C MET A 10 17.37 -32.14 0.22
N SER A 11 18.00 -32.93 1.08
CA SER A 11 17.59 -34.32 1.28
C SER A 11 16.30 -34.39 2.10
N ARG A 12 15.58 -35.53 2.06
CA ARG A 12 14.41 -35.73 2.93
C ARG A 12 14.80 -35.62 4.40
N MET A 13 15.97 -36.12 4.76
CA MET A 13 16.52 -36.07 6.11
C MET A 13 16.81 -34.64 6.58
N ALA A 14 17.32 -33.79 5.68
CA ALA A 14 17.53 -32.37 5.96
C ALA A 14 16.20 -31.68 6.25
N LEU A 15 15.17 -31.92 5.43
CA LEU A 15 13.85 -31.32 5.63
C LEU A 15 13.21 -31.79 6.94
N THR A 16 13.31 -33.07 7.28
CA THR A 16 12.76 -33.61 8.54
C THR A 16 13.36 -32.97 9.78
N GLY A 17 14.66 -32.66 9.78
CA GLY A 17 15.30 -31.95 10.87
C GLY A 17 14.76 -30.53 11.08
N LEU A 18 14.27 -29.90 10.01
CA LEU A 18 13.72 -28.54 10.06
C LEU A 18 12.24 -28.50 10.45
N ILE A 19 11.46 -29.52 10.09
CA ILE A 19 10.01 -29.58 10.37
C ILE A 19 9.65 -30.45 11.59
N GLY A 20 10.62 -31.16 12.17
CA GLY A 20 10.40 -32.05 13.32
C GLY A 20 9.56 -33.29 13.03
N MET A 21 9.60 -33.80 11.79
CA MET A 21 8.81 -34.97 11.34
C MET A 21 9.71 -36.14 10.97
N SER A 22 9.13 -37.33 10.77
CA SER A 22 9.88 -38.50 10.31
C SER A 22 10.13 -38.49 8.80
N VAL A 23 11.18 -39.19 8.36
CA VAL A 23 11.52 -39.33 6.92
C VAL A 23 10.41 -40.08 6.17
N SER A 24 9.79 -41.06 6.84
CA SER A 24 8.64 -41.80 6.31
C SER A 24 7.43 -40.87 6.09
N TRP A 25 7.21 -39.89 6.96
CA TRP A 25 6.16 -38.89 6.78
C TRP A 25 6.41 -38.05 5.52
N VAL A 26 7.61 -37.49 5.36
CA VAL A 26 7.97 -36.70 4.15
C VAL A 26 7.80 -37.53 2.89
N ARG A 27 8.24 -38.79 2.89
CA ARG A 27 8.05 -39.71 1.77
C ARG A 27 6.56 -39.90 1.43
N ARG A 28 5.71 -40.11 2.43
CA ARG A 28 4.26 -40.29 2.21
C ARG A 28 3.60 -39.02 1.68
N VAL A 29 3.99 -37.83 2.16
CA VAL A 29 3.48 -36.56 1.64
C VAL A 29 3.91 -36.34 0.19
N GLU A 30 5.19 -36.58 -0.13
CA GLU A 30 5.70 -36.44 -1.49
C GLU A 30 5.03 -37.39 -2.48
N ASN A 31 4.67 -38.60 -2.03
CA ASN A 31 4.00 -39.60 -2.84
C ASN A 31 2.46 -39.45 -2.88
N GLY A 32 1.89 -38.42 -2.24
CA GLY A 32 0.42 -38.23 -2.20
C GLY A 32 -0.34 -39.28 -1.39
N GLN A 33 0.34 -40.03 -0.51
CA GLN A 33 -0.25 -41.09 0.33
C GLN A 33 -0.83 -40.58 1.64
N LEU A 34 -0.74 -39.28 1.89
CA LEU A 34 -1.36 -38.61 3.02
C LEU A 34 -2.40 -37.63 2.48
N HIS A 35 -3.55 -37.56 3.16
CA HIS A 35 -4.46 -36.43 3.02
C HIS A 35 -3.70 -35.12 3.28
N THR A 36 -4.25 -34.02 2.76
CA THR A 36 -3.69 -32.67 2.91
C THR A 36 -3.24 -32.47 4.35
N PRO A 37 -1.93 -32.22 4.57
CA PRO A 37 -1.39 -32.09 5.91
C PRO A 37 -2.05 -30.92 6.64
N SER A 38 -2.01 -30.95 7.98
CA SER A 38 -2.60 -29.88 8.79
C SER A 38 -2.00 -28.52 8.42
N LEU A 39 -2.78 -27.44 8.62
CA LEU A 39 -2.34 -26.08 8.34
C LEU A 39 -1.01 -25.76 9.06
N LYS A 40 -0.88 -26.19 10.31
CA LYS A 40 0.37 -26.09 11.08
C LYS A 40 1.56 -26.68 10.31
N MET A 41 1.39 -27.85 9.70
CA MET A 41 2.47 -28.49 8.96
C MET A 41 2.79 -27.83 7.62
N ILE A 42 1.79 -27.29 6.94
CA ILE A 42 1.98 -26.48 5.75
C ILE A 42 2.87 -25.27 6.08
N PHE A 43 2.58 -24.57 7.19
CA PHE A 43 3.40 -23.44 7.65
C PHE A 43 4.81 -23.86 8.11
N CYS A 44 4.95 -24.95 8.87
CA CYS A 44 6.26 -25.46 9.27
C CYS A 44 7.13 -25.83 8.07
N ALA A 45 6.53 -26.33 6.97
CA ALA A 45 7.25 -26.66 5.74
C ALA A 45 7.55 -25.44 4.85
N ALA A 46 6.70 -24.39 4.88
CA ALA A 46 6.83 -23.22 4.01
C ALA A 46 8.15 -22.46 4.21
N GLY A 47 8.56 -22.28 5.48
CA GLY A 47 9.81 -21.59 5.82
C GLY A 47 11.05 -22.29 5.27
N PRO A 48 11.32 -23.55 5.64
CA PRO A 48 12.43 -24.35 5.11
C PRO A 48 12.46 -24.45 3.58
N LEU A 49 11.29 -24.53 2.95
CA LEU A 49 11.19 -24.60 1.49
C LEU A 49 11.24 -23.22 0.81
N HIS A 50 11.30 -22.12 1.58
CA HIS A 50 11.30 -20.74 1.11
C HIS A 50 10.17 -20.45 0.12
N VAL A 51 8.97 -20.94 0.46
CA VAL A 51 7.77 -20.74 -0.33
C VAL A 51 7.22 -19.34 -0.06
N GLN A 52 7.09 -18.52 -1.09
CA GLN A 52 6.51 -17.16 -0.96
C GLN A 52 5.00 -17.21 -0.91
N ASN A 53 4.39 -18.11 -1.69
CA ASN A 53 2.95 -18.28 -1.77
C ASN A 53 2.58 -19.75 -1.50
N LEU A 54 1.67 -19.97 -0.55
CA LEU A 54 1.29 -21.34 -0.13
C LEU A 54 0.61 -22.16 -1.24
N ASP A 55 0.18 -21.54 -2.32
CA ASP A 55 -0.33 -22.22 -3.51
C ASP A 55 0.74 -23.09 -4.19
N GLU A 56 2.02 -22.70 -4.14
CA GLU A 56 3.15 -23.50 -4.63
C GLU A 56 3.32 -24.81 -3.85
N LEU A 57 2.97 -24.80 -2.55
CA LEU A 57 3.09 -25.97 -1.69
C LEU A 57 1.81 -26.84 -1.70
N THR A 58 0.65 -26.21 -1.72
CA THR A 58 -0.66 -26.86 -1.57
C THR A 58 -1.35 -27.17 -2.90
N GLY A 59 -0.95 -26.53 -4.00
CA GLY A 59 -1.64 -26.61 -5.29
C GLY A 59 -2.97 -25.85 -5.34
N HIS A 60 -3.37 -25.22 -4.23
CA HIS A 60 -4.64 -24.49 -4.12
C HIS A 60 -4.38 -22.98 -4.12
N LYS A 61 -4.93 -22.27 -5.11
CA LYS A 61 -4.93 -20.81 -5.12
C LYS A 61 -5.96 -20.29 -4.12
N MET A 62 -5.52 -19.98 -2.90
CA MET A 62 -6.33 -19.26 -1.93
C MET A 62 -6.08 -17.76 -2.07
N ARG A 63 -7.09 -17.04 -2.55
CA ARG A 63 -7.11 -15.58 -2.49
C ARG A 63 -7.79 -15.18 -1.17
N ILE A 64 -6.98 -14.76 -0.20
CA ILE A 64 -7.50 -14.12 1.01
C ILE A 64 -7.67 -12.65 0.66
N ASP A 65 -8.86 -12.26 0.19
CA ASP A 65 -9.24 -10.86 0.23
C ASP A 65 -9.49 -10.53 1.70
N LEU A 66 -8.48 -9.95 2.36
CA LEU A 66 -8.64 -9.37 3.70
C LEU A 66 -9.88 -8.50 3.65
N PHE A 67 -10.89 -8.82 4.47
CA PHE A 67 -12.16 -8.10 4.51
C PHE A 67 -11.85 -6.63 4.79
N SER A 68 -11.75 -5.89 3.71
CA SER A 68 -11.61 -4.45 3.73
C SER A 68 -13.05 -4.02 3.57
N GLY A 69 -13.64 -3.52 4.67
CA GLY A 69 -15.03 -3.07 4.67
C GLY A 69 -15.31 -2.11 3.49
N PRO A 70 -16.58 -1.83 3.19
CA PRO A 70 -16.96 -1.00 2.04
C PRO A 70 -16.09 0.25 2.00
N GLY A 71 -15.34 0.40 0.91
CA GLY A 71 -14.51 1.56 0.70
C GLY A 71 -15.39 2.81 0.69
N HIS A 72 -14.83 3.92 1.16
CA HIS A 72 -15.54 5.18 1.21
C HIS A 72 -16.00 5.61 -0.20
N PRO A 73 -17.24 6.09 -0.41
CA PRO A 73 -17.76 6.44 -1.74
C PRO A 73 -16.88 7.43 -2.52
N GLN A 74 -16.17 8.31 -1.81
CA GLN A 74 -15.27 9.30 -2.43
C GLN A 74 -13.85 8.79 -2.70
N LEU A 75 -13.53 7.53 -2.36
CA LEU A 75 -12.21 6.93 -2.61
C LEU A 75 -11.75 7.06 -4.07
N PRO A 76 -12.59 6.85 -5.10
CA PRO A 76 -12.18 7.05 -6.49
C PRO A 76 -11.78 8.50 -6.78
N THR A 77 -12.53 9.48 -6.26
CA THR A 77 -12.24 10.91 -6.43
C THR A 77 -10.89 11.29 -5.81
N VAL A 78 -10.60 10.75 -4.63
CA VAL A 78 -9.31 10.95 -3.94
C VAL A 78 -8.18 10.27 -4.71
N ALA A 79 -8.38 9.04 -5.17
CA ALA A 79 -7.41 8.30 -5.95
C ALA A 79 -7.04 9.06 -7.24
N ASP A 80 -8.04 9.56 -7.96
CA ASP A 80 -7.87 10.35 -9.18
C ASP A 80 -7.10 11.64 -8.90
N ALA A 81 -7.43 12.35 -7.82
CA ALA A 81 -6.71 13.57 -7.41
C ALA A 81 -5.23 13.30 -7.11
N VAL A 82 -4.93 12.22 -6.39
CA VAL A 82 -3.55 11.80 -6.07
C VAL A 82 -2.79 11.36 -7.32
N ASN A 83 -3.47 10.69 -8.26
CA ASN A 83 -2.88 10.18 -9.49
C ASN A 83 -2.65 11.27 -10.54
N ARG A 84 -3.42 12.36 -10.54
CA ARG A 84 -3.36 13.46 -11.52
C ARG A 84 -2.16 14.40 -11.31
N PHE A 85 -1.00 13.86 -10.98
CA PHE A 85 0.22 14.61 -10.78
C PHE A 85 1.17 14.48 -11.99
N PRO A 86 1.76 15.58 -12.49
CA PRO A 86 1.63 16.96 -12.00
C PRO A 86 0.27 17.58 -12.36
N ILE A 87 -0.24 18.41 -11.45
CA ILE A 87 -1.53 19.11 -11.64
C ILE A 87 -1.29 20.29 -12.57
N ASN A 88 -1.54 20.10 -13.86
CA ASN A 88 -1.59 21.17 -14.85
C ASN A 88 -2.99 21.81 -14.81
N SER A 89 -3.28 22.62 -13.79
CA SER A 89 -4.56 23.32 -13.68
C SER A 89 -4.46 24.75 -14.25
N SER A 90 -5.19 25.01 -15.34
CA SER A 90 -5.33 26.32 -15.98
C SER A 90 -6.35 27.26 -15.32
N GLY A 91 -7.02 26.83 -14.25
CA GLY A 91 -8.05 27.61 -13.53
C GLY A 91 -7.51 28.55 -12.43
N GLN A 92 -8.36 29.48 -11.97
CA GLN A 92 -8.07 30.40 -10.87
C GLN A 92 -7.76 29.60 -9.58
N ALA A 93 -6.61 29.86 -8.97
CA ALA A 93 -6.26 29.23 -7.69
C ALA A 93 -7.10 29.82 -6.54
N PRO A 94 -7.53 29.02 -5.55
CA PRO A 94 -8.12 29.52 -4.31
C PRO A 94 -7.13 30.45 -3.59
N SER A 95 -7.64 31.41 -2.81
CA SER A 95 -6.78 32.32 -2.05
C SER A 95 -5.94 31.59 -1.00
N ALA A 96 -4.74 32.10 -0.72
CA ALA A 96 -3.84 31.51 0.27
C ALA A 96 -4.47 31.39 1.67
N ALA A 97 -5.25 32.41 2.08
CA ALA A 97 -6.01 32.39 3.33
C ALA A 97 -7.00 31.22 3.40
N HIS A 98 -7.67 30.91 2.28
CA HIS A 98 -8.61 29.80 2.20
C HIS A 98 -7.90 28.43 2.27
N LEU A 99 -6.68 28.33 1.72
CA LEU A 99 -5.86 27.11 1.80
C LEU A 99 -5.30 26.88 3.21
N GLN A 100 -4.92 27.95 3.93
CA GLN A 100 -4.37 27.87 5.28
C GLN A 100 -5.44 27.57 6.36
N ALA A 101 -6.67 28.07 6.19
CA ALA A 101 -7.74 27.87 7.18
C ALA A 101 -8.35 26.45 7.19
N ARG A 102 -8.09 25.67 6.14
CA ARG A 102 -8.73 24.38 5.87
C ARG A 102 -8.19 23.22 6.73
N PRO A 103 -6.87 22.99 6.84
CA PRO A 103 -6.33 21.89 7.65
C PRO A 103 -6.65 21.98 9.15
N PRO A 104 -6.56 23.15 9.82
CA PRO A 104 -6.92 23.24 11.24
C PRO A 104 -8.40 22.87 11.51
N ARG A 105 -9.31 23.29 10.62
CA ARG A 105 -10.74 22.92 10.71
C ARG A 105 -10.94 21.41 10.56
N ALA A 106 -10.27 20.80 9.59
CA ALA A 106 -10.28 19.35 9.36
C ALA A 106 -9.75 18.57 10.57
N TRP A 107 -8.65 19.01 11.17
CA TRP A 107 -8.08 18.38 12.37
C TRP A 107 -8.97 18.52 13.60
N THR A 108 -9.65 19.65 13.77
CA THR A 108 -10.60 19.86 14.87
C THR A 108 -11.86 19.01 14.70
N ALA A 109 -12.42 18.95 13.49
CA ALA A 109 -13.55 18.06 13.18
C ALA A 109 -13.20 16.59 13.47
N ARG A 110 -11.99 16.17 13.09
CA ARG A 110 -11.48 14.83 13.40
C ARG A 110 -11.39 14.56 14.90
N ARG A 111 -10.71 15.43 15.66
CA ARG A 111 -10.49 15.23 17.10
C ARG A 111 -11.79 15.19 17.90
N SER A 112 -12.83 15.82 17.37
CA SER A 112 -14.13 15.95 18.05
C SER A 112 -15.12 14.84 17.69
N ALA A 113 -14.79 13.95 16.75
CA ALA A 113 -15.72 12.93 16.30
C ALA A 113 -15.64 11.63 17.13
N PRO A 114 -16.79 11.04 17.52
CA PRO A 114 -16.83 9.77 18.25
C PRO A 114 -16.27 8.61 17.42
N ASN A 115 -16.57 8.61 16.13
CA ASN A 115 -16.01 7.68 15.15
C ASN A 115 -15.23 8.49 14.12
N HIS A 116 -13.92 8.23 14.06
CA HIS A 116 -13.03 8.91 13.12
C HIS A 116 -13.38 8.63 11.65
N ARG A 117 -14.13 7.55 11.36
CA ARG A 117 -14.62 7.25 10.02
C ARG A 117 -15.71 8.21 9.55
N ASP A 118 -16.55 8.74 10.44
CA ASP A 118 -17.65 9.62 10.05
C ASP A 118 -17.15 10.98 9.55
N VAL A 119 -15.95 11.39 9.98
CA VAL A 119 -15.28 12.60 9.51
C VAL A 119 -14.71 12.42 8.11
N ILE A 120 -14.48 11.17 7.68
CA ILE A 120 -14.00 10.85 6.32
C ILE A 120 -15.07 11.24 5.29
N ASP A 121 -16.35 11.07 5.60
CA ASP A 121 -17.49 11.51 4.76
C ASP A 121 -17.61 13.05 4.71
N ALA A 122 -17.26 13.73 5.81
CA ALA A 122 -17.36 15.17 5.94
C ALA A 122 -16.13 15.95 5.46
N LEU A 123 -14.96 15.31 5.32
CA LEU A 123 -13.73 15.94 4.83
C LEU A 123 -13.84 16.16 3.32
N PRO A 124 -13.95 17.41 2.84
CA PRO A 124 -14.22 17.63 1.44
C PRO A 124 -12.98 17.24 0.61
N PRO A 125 -13.12 16.41 -0.45
CA PRO A 125 -12.04 16.02 -1.38
C PRO A 125 -11.29 17.21 -1.99
N SER A 126 -11.88 18.40 -1.89
CA SER A 126 -11.25 19.69 -2.18
C SER A 126 -9.98 19.97 -1.38
N LEU A 127 -9.73 19.27 -0.27
CA LEU A 127 -8.46 19.30 0.47
C LEU A 127 -7.35 18.59 -0.32
N ILE A 128 -7.66 17.52 -1.04
CA ILE A 128 -6.70 16.72 -1.81
C ILE A 128 -6.50 17.31 -3.21
N ARG A 129 -7.48 18.09 -3.71
CA ARG A 129 -7.33 18.98 -4.89
C ARG A 129 -6.47 20.21 -4.57
N ILE A 130 -5.34 20.04 -3.90
CA ILE A 130 -4.35 21.11 -3.75
C ILE A 130 -3.90 21.48 -5.17
N PRO A 131 -4.13 22.71 -5.65
CA PRO A 131 -3.50 23.14 -6.87
C PRO A 131 -2.00 23.20 -6.58
N ASN A 132 -1.22 22.28 -7.15
CA ASN A 132 0.23 22.37 -7.11
C ASN A 132 0.68 23.44 -8.12
N ARG A 133 0.31 24.70 -7.88
CA ARG A 133 0.79 25.83 -8.67
C ARG A 133 2.09 26.31 -8.04
N GLY A 134 3.22 25.91 -8.62
CA GLY A 134 4.51 26.49 -8.25
C GLY A 134 5.68 25.53 -8.15
N CYS A 135 6.01 24.83 -9.24
CA CYS A 135 7.39 24.38 -9.47
C CYS A 135 7.87 24.67 -10.91
N GLY A 136 7.00 25.17 -11.79
CA GLY A 136 7.34 25.47 -13.17
C GLY A 136 7.45 26.98 -13.42
N ASN A 137 8.68 27.49 -13.38
CA ASN A 137 9.15 28.70 -14.04
C ASN A 137 8.51 30.05 -13.65
N ARG A 138 9.06 30.73 -12.63
CA ARG A 138 9.22 32.19 -12.66
C ARG A 138 10.17 32.70 -11.57
N SER A 139 11.19 33.44 -12.04
CA SER A 139 12.02 34.43 -11.35
C SER A 139 12.46 34.16 -9.90
N TRP A 140 13.78 34.18 -9.75
CA TRP A 140 14.55 34.19 -8.51
C TRP A 140 14.23 35.47 -7.69
N GLU A 141 13.10 35.50 -7.00
CA GLU A 141 12.82 36.51 -5.97
C GLU A 141 12.87 35.88 -4.57
N PRO A 142 13.54 36.50 -3.57
CA PRO A 142 13.78 35.86 -2.27
C PRO A 142 12.54 35.77 -1.37
N ASN A 143 11.46 36.48 -1.70
CA ASN A 143 10.30 36.67 -0.82
C ASN A 143 9.02 35.95 -1.27
N VAL A 144 9.13 34.97 -2.17
CA VAL A 144 8.00 34.07 -2.44
C VAL A 144 7.90 33.11 -1.27
N ALA A 145 7.01 33.40 -0.32
CA ALA A 145 6.50 32.44 0.63
C ALA A 145 6.11 31.18 -0.16
N ARG A 146 7.02 30.20 -0.16
CA ARG A 146 6.97 28.99 -0.98
C ARG A 146 5.58 28.41 -0.86
N HIS A 147 4.84 28.39 -1.96
CA HIS A 147 3.56 27.68 -2.10
C HIS A 147 3.80 26.15 -2.07
N ARG A 148 4.43 25.68 -1.00
CA ARG A 148 4.50 24.27 -0.65
C ARG A 148 3.11 23.91 -0.14
N PRO A 149 2.47 22.84 -0.64
CA PRO A 149 1.31 22.30 0.02
C PRO A 149 1.66 22.09 1.50
N PRO A 150 0.85 22.56 2.46
CA PRO A 150 1.17 22.36 3.87
C PRO A 150 1.20 20.84 4.12
N SER A 151 2.28 20.38 4.74
CA SER A 151 2.50 18.96 5.11
C SER A 151 1.26 18.35 5.77
N GLU A 152 0.51 19.15 6.53
CA GLU A 152 -0.76 18.81 7.15
C GLU A 152 -1.82 18.26 6.19
N THR A 153 -1.88 18.74 4.94
CA THR A 153 -2.87 18.26 3.96
C THR A 153 -2.53 16.86 3.47
N TYR A 154 -1.24 16.56 3.30
CA TYR A 154 -0.80 15.20 3.00
C TYR A 154 -0.99 14.27 4.19
N SER A 155 -0.75 14.73 5.42
CA SER A 155 -1.05 13.96 6.64
C SER A 155 -2.53 13.60 6.77
N LEU A 156 -3.44 14.53 6.45
CA LEU A 156 -4.89 14.27 6.42
C LEU A 156 -5.27 13.28 5.32
N SER A 157 -4.65 13.38 4.15
CA SER A 157 -4.86 12.45 3.03
C SER A 157 -4.38 11.03 3.38
N GLN A 158 -3.21 10.90 4.01
CA GLN A 158 -2.69 9.60 4.48
C GLN A 158 -3.67 8.96 5.47
N PHE A 159 -4.25 9.75 6.37
CA PHE A 159 -5.22 9.24 7.32
C PHE A 159 -6.50 8.72 6.64
N PHE A 160 -7.05 9.46 5.67
CA PHE A 160 -8.19 9.02 4.87
C PHE A 160 -7.92 7.66 4.24
N ILE A 161 -6.77 7.51 3.59
CA ILE A 161 -6.42 6.34 2.79
C ILE A 161 -6.05 5.13 3.64
N ALA A 162 -5.48 5.33 4.83
CA ALA A 162 -5.08 4.24 5.73
C ALA A 162 -6.24 3.29 6.10
N HIS A 163 -7.48 3.75 5.98
CA HIS A 163 -8.68 3.00 6.31
C HIS A 163 -9.45 2.48 5.08
N GLN A 164 -8.83 2.54 3.89
CA GLN A 164 -9.47 2.23 2.61
C GLN A 164 -8.92 0.93 2.00
N PRO A 165 -9.71 0.21 1.19
CA PRO A 165 -9.30 -1.01 0.49
C PRO A 165 -8.34 -0.72 -0.70
N ASN A 166 -7.29 0.07 -0.50
CA ASN A 166 -6.34 0.41 -1.55
C ASN A 166 -4.91 0.53 -1.01
N ALA A 167 -4.18 -0.58 -1.03
CA ALA A 167 -2.81 -0.66 -0.51
C ALA A 167 -1.78 0.18 -1.29
N ALA A 168 -2.07 0.60 -2.53
CA ALA A 168 -1.14 1.37 -3.35
C ALA A 168 -1.19 2.88 -3.08
N LEU A 169 -2.34 3.40 -2.65
CA LEU A 169 -2.55 4.84 -2.45
C LEU A 169 -1.75 5.45 -1.27
N PRO A 170 -1.58 4.80 -0.10
CA PRO A 170 -0.83 5.41 1.01
C PRO A 170 0.59 5.79 0.60
N ARG A 171 1.27 4.87 -0.09
CA ARG A 171 2.63 5.09 -0.58
C ARG A 171 2.71 6.27 -1.54
N ARG A 172 1.78 6.36 -2.50
CA ARG A 172 1.75 7.47 -3.46
C ARG A 172 1.56 8.82 -2.77
N VAL A 173 0.68 8.91 -1.77
CA VAL A 173 0.47 10.15 -1.02
C VAL A 173 1.72 10.55 -0.23
N THR A 174 2.41 9.60 0.39
CA THR A 174 3.69 9.86 1.05
C THR A 174 4.74 10.40 0.07
N GLU A 175 4.89 9.78 -1.10
CA GLU A 175 5.83 10.23 -2.13
C GLU A 175 5.51 11.67 -2.59
N ARG A 176 4.23 12.01 -2.76
CA ARG A 176 3.81 13.39 -3.10
C ARG A 176 4.05 14.40 -1.98
N GLY A 177 3.85 14.01 -0.72
CA GLY A 177 4.11 14.88 0.44
C GLY A 177 5.59 15.22 0.63
N LEU A 178 6.47 14.29 0.28
CA LEU A 178 7.92 14.49 0.31
C LEU A 178 8.44 15.31 -0.88
N GLY A 179 7.61 15.59 -1.89
CA GLY A 179 8.02 16.26 -3.12
C GLY A 179 8.88 15.38 -4.03
N VAL A 180 8.86 14.06 -3.82
CA VAL A 180 9.62 13.11 -4.64
C VAL A 180 8.86 12.94 -5.97
N PRO A 181 9.47 13.24 -7.13
CA PRO A 181 8.89 12.86 -8.40
C PRO A 181 8.80 11.33 -8.42
N GLY A 182 7.57 10.81 -8.48
CA GLY A 182 7.29 9.37 -8.46
C GLY A 182 8.26 8.63 -9.37
N GLY A 183 9.04 7.73 -8.79
CA GLY A 183 10.15 7.07 -9.47
C GLY A 183 9.66 6.35 -10.70
N SER A 184 10.06 6.85 -11.87
CA SER A 184 10.09 6.06 -13.10
C SER A 184 10.96 4.84 -12.81
N ARG A 185 10.34 3.66 -12.71
CA ARG A 185 11.10 2.41 -12.75
C ARG A 185 12.00 2.48 -13.99
N PRO A 186 13.33 2.30 -13.88
CA PRO A 186 14.17 2.27 -15.06
C PRO A 186 13.68 1.12 -15.93
N ARG A 187 13.26 1.44 -17.16
CA ARG A 187 13.10 0.42 -18.19
C ARG A 187 14.49 -0.13 -18.41
N LEU A 188 14.74 -1.34 -17.91
CA LEU A 188 15.92 -2.11 -18.28
C LEU A 188 15.83 -2.36 -19.78
N THR A 189 16.48 -1.50 -20.56
CA THR A 189 16.81 -1.79 -21.95
C THR A 189 17.81 -2.92 -21.91
N ARG A 190 17.34 -4.13 -22.22
CA ARG A 190 18.19 -5.27 -22.53
C ARG A 190 19.03 -4.89 -23.75
N ARG A 191 20.35 -4.81 -23.57
CA ARG A 191 21.31 -5.02 -24.66
C ARG A 191 21.79 -6.45 -24.56
#